data_AF-A0A944Y9Z7-F1
#
_entry.id   AF-A0A944Y9Z7-F1
#
_cell.length_a   1.000
_cell.length_b   1.000
_cell.length_c   1.000
_cell.angle_alpha   90.00
_cell.angle_beta   90.00
_cell.angle_gamma   90.00
#
_symmetry.space_group_name_H-M   'P 1'
#
loop_
_entity.id
_entity.type
_entity.pdbx_description
1 polymer ?
#
loop_
_entity_poly.entity_id
_entity_poly.type
_entity_poly.pdbx_seq_one_letter_code
_entity_poly.pdbx_strand_id
1 'polypeptide(L)'
;MTTWFSFLTILISLFILCGGGLWAAPFVMPEKMEGLMANYCFDCHNDEIKKGEVRLDNLSTLALKDRLDLLNRVQEQIFIKEMPPKKKKAQP
;
A
#
# COMPACT_ATOMS: atom_id res chain seq x y z
N MET A 1 20.83 44.01 5.84
CA MET A 1 20.54 42.62 6.28
C MET A 1 19.05 42.35 6.54
N THR A 2 18.23 43.38 6.78
CA THR A 2 16.78 43.25 7.03
C THR A 2 15.93 43.03 5.77
N THR A 3 16.38 43.51 4.62
CA THR A 3 15.65 43.38 3.34
C THR A 3 15.70 41.96 2.75
N TRP A 4 16.79 41.20 2.99
CA TRP A 4 16.90 39.81 2.53
C TRP A 4 15.90 38.88 3.24
N PHE A 5 15.70 39.08 4.55
CA PHE A 5 14.73 38.31 5.34
C PHE A 5 13.28 38.56 4.90
N SER A 6 12.95 39.79 4.49
CA SER A 6 11.61 40.13 3.98
C SER A 6 11.31 39.50 2.62
N PHE A 7 12.30 39.39 1.72
CA PHE A 7 12.11 38.71 0.43
C PHE A 7 11.97 37.19 0.58
N LEU A 8 12.72 36.59 1.51
CA LEU A 8 12.66 35.16 1.79
C LEU A 8 11.29 34.74 2.38
N THR A 9 10.71 35.57 3.24
CA THR A 9 9.39 35.31 3.86
C THR A 9 8.22 35.46 2.87
N ILE A 10 8.31 36.39 1.92
CA ILE A 10 7.30 36.56 0.85
C ILE A 10 7.27 35.35 -0.09
N LEU A 11 8.44 34.81 -0.46
CA LEU A 11 8.53 33.59 -1.29
C LEU A 11 7.99 32.34 -0.58
N ILE A 12 8.22 32.21 0.73
CA ILE A 12 7.70 31.11 1.54
C ILE A 12 6.17 31.20 1.67
N SER A 13 5.60 32.39 1.90
CA SER A 13 4.14 32.59 1.95
C SER A 13 3.44 32.32 0.62
N LEU A 14 4.07 32.61 -0.52
CA LEU A 14 3.50 32.31 -1.83
C LEU A 14 3.46 30.80 -2.11
N PHE A 15 4.43 30.05 -1.59
CA PHE A 15 4.48 28.59 -1.69
C PHE A 15 3.38 27.91 -0.84
N ILE A 16 3.00 28.53 0.29
CA ILE A 16 1.92 28.03 1.16
C ILE A 16 0.53 28.31 0.55
N LEU A 17 0.32 29.46 -0.11
CA LEU A 17 -0.96 29.77 -0.77
C LEU A 17 -1.22 28.93 -2.04
N CYS A 18 -0.16 28.50 -2.71
CA CYS A 18 -0.24 27.59 -3.86
C CYS A 18 -0.01 26.12 -3.46
N GLY A 19 -0.02 25.83 -2.15
CA GLY A 19 0.10 24.48 -1.59
C GLY A 19 -1.02 23.61 -2.11
N GLY A 20 -0.78 22.98 -3.26
CA GLY A 20 -1.67 22.03 -3.88
C GLY A 20 -2.06 21.01 -2.83
N GLY A 21 -3.36 20.93 -2.54
CA GLY A 21 -3.91 19.76 -1.89
C GLY A 21 -3.53 18.58 -2.77
N LEU A 22 -2.50 17.83 -2.37
CA LEU A 22 -2.10 16.62 -3.04
C LEU A 22 -3.18 15.59 -2.69
N TRP A 23 -4.29 15.65 -3.41
CA TRP A 23 -5.30 14.61 -3.36
C TRP A 23 -4.60 13.34 -3.81
N ALA A 24 -4.30 12.47 -2.85
CA ALA A 24 -3.74 11.17 -3.15
C ALA A 24 -4.74 10.44 -4.05
N ALA A 25 -4.29 10.04 -5.22
CA ALA A 25 -5.09 9.19 -6.10
C ALA A 25 -5.53 7.94 -5.35
N PRO A 26 -6.74 7.41 -5.62
CA PRO A 26 -7.17 6.15 -5.03
C PRO A 26 -6.16 5.05 -5.40
N PHE A 27 -5.92 4.15 -4.47
CA PHE A 27 -5.06 3.01 -4.74
C PHE A 27 -5.73 2.08 -5.75
N VAL A 28 -5.00 1.81 -6.83
CA VAL A 28 -5.35 0.81 -7.83
C VAL A 28 -4.17 -0.14 -7.95
N MET A 29 -4.44 -1.43 -7.90
CA MET A 29 -3.41 -2.44 -8.06
C MET A 29 -3.06 -2.55 -9.56
N PRO A 30 -1.77 -2.51 -9.95
CA PRO A 30 -1.40 -2.75 -11.34
C PRO A 30 -1.80 -4.16 -11.79
N GLU A 31 -2.25 -4.31 -13.04
CA GLU A 31 -2.74 -5.57 -13.61
C GLU A 31 -1.76 -6.75 -13.41
N LYS A 32 -0.46 -6.49 -13.61
CA LYS A 32 0.59 -7.51 -13.37
C LYS A 32 0.62 -8.00 -11.92
N MET A 33 0.41 -7.10 -10.95
CA MET A 33 0.38 -7.46 -9.53
C MET A 33 -0.91 -8.20 -9.19
N GLU A 34 -2.04 -7.79 -9.75
CA GLU A 34 -3.31 -8.49 -9.61
C GLU A 34 -3.21 -9.93 -10.12
N GLY A 35 -2.58 -10.14 -11.27
CA GLY A 35 -2.30 -11.49 -11.79
C GLY A 35 -1.44 -12.34 -10.85
N LEU A 36 -0.40 -11.76 -10.22
CA LEU A 36 0.40 -12.47 -9.22
C LEU A 36 -0.41 -12.82 -7.96
N MET A 37 -1.20 -11.87 -7.45
CA MET A 37 -2.03 -12.11 -6.26
C MET A 37 -3.11 -13.15 -6.52
N ALA A 38 -3.73 -13.15 -7.71
CA ALA A 38 -4.68 -14.17 -8.12
C ALA A 38 -4.06 -15.57 -8.13
N ASN A 39 -2.84 -15.72 -8.67
CA ASN A 39 -2.19 -17.03 -8.80
C ASN A 39 -1.61 -17.57 -7.48
N TYR A 40 -1.22 -16.71 -6.55
CA TYR A 40 -0.43 -17.11 -5.38
C TYR A 40 -1.06 -16.77 -4.02
N CYS A 41 -2.02 -15.85 -3.96
CA CYS A 41 -2.58 -15.33 -2.70
C CYS A 41 -4.08 -15.62 -2.56
N PHE A 42 -4.88 -15.36 -3.59
CA PHE A 42 -6.35 -15.35 -3.47
C PHE A 42 -6.99 -16.73 -3.30
N ASP A 43 -6.31 -17.80 -3.72
CA ASP A 43 -6.69 -19.19 -3.41
C ASP A 43 -6.93 -19.45 -1.90
N CYS A 44 -6.31 -18.66 -1.02
CA CYS A 44 -6.42 -18.82 0.44
C CYS A 44 -6.91 -17.55 1.16
N HIS A 45 -6.93 -16.39 0.49
CA HIS A 45 -7.16 -15.08 1.10
C HIS A 45 -8.13 -14.23 0.25
N ASN A 46 -9.33 -14.75 0.03
CA ASN A 46 -10.41 -14.07 -0.67
C ASN A 46 -11.65 -13.90 0.23
N ASP A 47 -12.76 -13.42 -0.32
CA ASP A 47 -14.01 -13.17 0.38
C ASP A 47 -14.71 -14.44 0.92
N GLU A 48 -14.52 -15.60 0.30
CA GLU A 48 -15.05 -16.90 0.72
C GLU A 48 -14.11 -17.64 1.68
N ILE A 49 -12.83 -17.71 1.34
CA ILE A 49 -11.76 -18.43 2.04
C ILE A 49 -10.81 -17.41 2.67
N LYS A 50 -10.89 -17.29 4.00
CA LYS A 50 -10.11 -16.34 4.81
C LYS A 50 -9.15 -17.08 5.73
N LYS A 51 -8.14 -17.73 5.17
CA LYS A 51 -7.17 -18.45 5.99
C LYS A 51 -6.44 -17.48 6.93
N GLY A 52 -6.42 -17.80 8.22
CA GLY A 52 -5.87 -16.90 9.24
C GLY A 52 -6.66 -15.60 9.39
N GLU A 53 -7.95 -15.59 9.00
CA GLU A 53 -8.86 -14.44 9.06
C GLU A 53 -8.39 -13.23 8.22
N VAL A 54 -7.50 -13.49 7.25
CA VAL A 54 -6.93 -12.47 6.36
C VAL A 54 -7.57 -12.55 4.98
N ARG A 55 -7.98 -11.38 4.47
CA ARG A 55 -8.52 -11.17 3.12
C ARG A 55 -7.59 -10.23 2.34
N LEU A 56 -7.25 -10.56 1.09
CA LEU A 56 -6.29 -9.80 0.27
C LEU A 56 -6.88 -9.27 -1.04
N ASP A 57 -8.04 -9.75 -1.47
CA ASP A 57 -8.75 -9.28 -2.67
C ASP A 57 -9.41 -7.90 -2.50
N ASN A 58 -9.53 -7.41 -1.27
CA ASN A 58 -10.14 -6.13 -0.95
C ASN A 58 -9.14 -5.03 -0.54
N LEU A 59 -7.85 -5.17 -0.89
CA LEU A 59 -6.80 -4.20 -0.50
C LEU A 59 -7.18 -2.75 -0.88
N SER A 60 -7.81 -2.52 -2.03
CA SER A 60 -8.23 -1.19 -2.48
C SER A 60 -9.28 -0.53 -1.58
N THR A 61 -10.05 -1.30 -0.82
CA THR A 61 -11.08 -0.77 0.09
C THR A 61 -10.52 -0.40 1.46
N LEU A 62 -9.28 -0.79 1.78
CA LEU A 62 -8.65 -0.51 3.08
C LEU A 62 -8.09 0.91 3.13
N ALA A 63 -8.12 1.52 4.32
CA ALA A 63 -7.35 2.74 4.58
C ALA A 63 -5.85 2.47 4.42
N LEU A 64 -5.07 3.51 4.08
CA LEU A 64 -3.64 3.37 3.79
C LEU A 64 -2.88 2.68 4.93
N LYS A 65 -3.14 3.09 6.18
CA LYS A 65 -2.51 2.50 7.36
C LYS A 65 -2.78 1.01 7.46
N ASP A 66 -4.06 0.61 7.43
CA ASP A 66 -4.47 -0.79 7.59
C ASP A 66 -3.95 -1.67 6.46
N ARG A 67 -3.92 -1.12 5.23
CA ARG A 67 -3.34 -1.78 4.06
C ARG A 67 -1.85 -2.07 4.25
N LEU A 68 -1.08 -1.07 4.70
CA LEU A 68 0.36 -1.23 4.93
C LEU A 68 0.64 -2.20 6.07
N ASP A 69 -0.09 -2.09 7.17
CA ASP A 69 0.03 -3.01 8.31
C ASP A 69 -0.26 -4.46 7.88
N LEU A 70 -1.27 -4.67 7.03
CA LEU A 70 -1.58 -5.99 6.48
C LEU A 70 -0.48 -6.52 5.55
N LEU A 71 0.02 -5.68 4.64
CA LEU A 71 1.08 -6.08 3.69
C LEU A 71 2.40 -6.38 4.39
N ASN A 72 2.73 -5.67 5.48
CA ASN A 72 3.90 -5.97 6.30
C ASN A 72 3.80 -7.36 6.94
N ARG A 73 2.65 -7.72 7.52
CA ARG A 73 2.43 -9.06 8.06
C ARG A 73 2.51 -10.15 6.99
N VAL A 74 1.95 -9.90 5.80
CA VAL A 74 2.08 -10.83 4.67
C VAL A 74 3.54 -11.04 4.29
N GLN A 75 4.32 -9.95 4.21
CA GLN A 75 5.75 -10.01 3.91
C GLN A 75 6.52 -10.83 4.96
N GLU A 76 6.23 -10.64 6.24
CA GLU A 76 6.85 -11.42 7.33
C GLU A 76 6.59 -12.92 7.18
N GLN A 77 5.34 -13.31 6.91
CA GLN A 77 4.95 -14.71 6.73
C GLN A 77 5.61 -15.36 5.49
N ILE A 78 5.75 -14.59 4.39
CA ILE A 78 6.50 -15.03 3.21
C ILE A 78 7.98 -15.20 3.56
N PHE A 79 8.56 -14.23 4.29
CA PHE A 79 9.97 -14.25 4.69
C PHE A 79 10.31 -15.48 5.56
N ILE A 80 9.44 -15.83 6.50
CA ILE A 80 9.62 -17.03 7.35
C ILE A 80 9.17 -18.33 6.67
N LYS A 81 8.72 -18.28 5.41
CA LYS A 81 8.29 -19.43 4.59
C LYS A 81 7.08 -20.20 5.14
N GLU A 82 6.26 -19.55 5.95
CA GLU A 82 4.95 -20.06 6.38
C GLU A 82 3.87 -19.79 5.32
N MET A 83 4.14 -18.85 4.39
CA MET A 83 3.34 -18.61 3.20
C MET A 83 4.16 -18.69 1.90
N PRO A 84 3.59 -19.29 0.83
CA PRO A 84 2.32 -20.00 0.80
C PRO A 84 2.40 -21.35 1.55
N PRO A 85 1.26 -21.98 1.91
CA PRO A 85 1.28 -23.27 2.59
C PRO A 85 2.08 -24.32 1.81
N LYS A 86 2.73 -25.26 2.50
CA LYS A 86 3.62 -26.29 1.89
C LYS A 86 3.04 -27.06 0.69
N LYS A 87 1.71 -27.13 0.57
CA LYS A 87 1.00 -27.81 -0.54
C LYS A 87 0.69 -26.91 -1.74
N LYS A 88 1.08 -25.63 -1.71
CA LYS A 88 0.81 -24.62 -2.74
C LYS A 88 2.13 -24.14 -3.35
N LYS A 89 2.05 -23.63 -4.58
CA LYS A 89 3.22 -23.14 -5.32
C LYS A 89 3.73 -21.85 -4.69
N ALA A 90 5.02 -21.80 -4.38
CA ALA A 90 5.70 -20.55 -4.07
C ALA A 90 5.93 -19.74 -5.36
N GLN A 91 6.11 -18.44 -5.19
CA GLN A 91 6.57 -17.57 -6.27
C GLN A 91 8.02 -17.96 -6.64
N PRO A 92 8.42 -17.90 -7.92
CA PRO A 92 9.81 -18.14 -8.35
C PRO A 92 10.82 -17.21 -7.68
#